data_AF-A0A5D2CZ62-F1
#
_entry.id   AF-A0A5D2CZ62-F1
#
_cell.length_a   1.000
_cell.length_b   1.000
_cell.length_c   1.000
_cell.angle_alpha   90.00
_cell.angle_beta   90.00
_cell.angle_gamma   90.00
#
_symmetry.space_group_name_H-M   'P 1'
#
loop_
_entity.id
_entity.type
_entity.pdbx_description
1 polymer ?
#
loop_
_entity_poly.entity_id
_entity_poly.type
_entity_poly.pdbx_seq_one_letter_code
_entity_poly.pdbx_strand_id
1 'polypeptide(L)'
;MIELGPTKPVRLSLTWTEPARGVVRVLHLYHRTWQCHRWRWRCSNEEIGNECLTRFHYSTHRLAVRVCRRWQELLQSKEFYYHRKRTGYTQKAACLIQSLKCDSDPDGSKPDGPPRYGITAFEPVSGTWGRVDPVPKYPITSCEGNILVMGGWDPTNYEAVRDMPETRSFFAAGELDGRIIVACGHDEHKNALRTAWEYDARMDEWKDGYRTDNQGQFEGTAEVMELETVQWVRVEEAWKASQCPRSCVGVGKEKLFSWADCDSAIRVGVCSAPLGEWTFVSGSAHQGGPTGFFLVDQQTGKCNTIDEISLQFSGFIQSGCCVDI
;
A
#
# COMPACT_ATOMS: atom_id res chain seq x y z
N MET A 1 6.49 36.09 -14.26
CA MET A 1 6.47 35.02 -13.25
C MET A 1 5.97 33.77 -13.94
N ILE A 2 6.79 32.74 -14.06
CA ILE A 2 6.34 31.43 -14.49
C ILE A 2 5.74 30.80 -13.23
N GLU A 3 4.41 30.75 -13.16
CA GLU A 3 3.75 29.88 -12.18
C GLU A 3 4.08 28.45 -12.57
N LEU A 4 5.01 27.84 -11.85
CA LEU A 4 5.18 26.39 -11.87
C LEU A 4 3.95 25.83 -11.15
N GLY A 5 3.01 25.28 -11.92
CA GLY A 5 1.88 24.52 -11.36
C GLY A 5 2.39 23.35 -10.49
N PRO A 6 1.51 22.74 -9.67
CA PRO A 6 1.91 21.63 -8.81
C PRO A 6 2.58 20.53 -9.63
N THR A 7 3.68 20.00 -9.11
CA THR A 7 4.28 18.77 -9.65
C THR A 7 3.27 17.62 -9.54
N LYS A 8 3.34 16.56 -10.33
CA LYS A 8 2.36 15.46 -10.24
C LYS A 8 2.84 14.37 -9.27
N PRO A 9 1.93 13.62 -8.61
CA PRO A 9 2.31 12.47 -7.79
C PRO A 9 3.18 11.45 -8.56
N VAL A 10 4.14 10.83 -7.88
CA VAL A 10 5.03 9.84 -8.51
C VAL A 10 4.38 8.46 -8.48
N ARG A 11 4.27 7.81 -9.65
CA ARG A 11 3.77 6.43 -9.79
C ARG A 11 4.92 5.44 -9.84
N LEU A 12 4.91 4.49 -8.92
CA LEU A 12 5.84 3.36 -8.88
C LEU A 12 5.07 2.07 -9.17
N SER A 13 5.56 1.30 -10.14
CA SER A 13 5.08 -0.06 -10.41
C SER A 13 5.95 -1.06 -9.65
N LEU A 14 5.32 -1.96 -8.90
CA LEU A 14 6.04 -3.03 -8.20
C LEU A 14 6.62 -4.03 -9.20
N THR A 15 7.93 -3.97 -9.43
CA THR A 15 8.65 -5.06 -10.13
C THR A 15 9.53 -5.79 -9.13
N TRP A 16 9.17 -7.02 -8.77
CA TRP A 16 9.92 -7.81 -7.81
C TRP A 16 11.28 -8.25 -8.39
N THR A 17 12.37 -7.76 -7.81
CA THR A 17 13.74 -8.21 -8.12
C THR A 17 14.42 -8.75 -6.88
N GLU A 18 14.38 -10.07 -6.67
CA GLU A 18 15.36 -10.70 -5.77
C GLU A 18 16.77 -10.68 -6.40
N PRO A 19 17.85 -10.54 -5.59
CA PRO A 19 19.21 -10.64 -6.07
C PRO A 19 19.44 -12.05 -6.63
N ALA A 20 19.88 -12.13 -7.89
CA ALA A 20 20.12 -13.39 -8.55
C ALA A 20 21.24 -14.18 -7.85
N ARG A 21 20.87 -15.25 -7.14
CA ARG A 21 21.77 -16.39 -6.86
C ARG A 21 20.98 -17.69 -7.04
N GLY A 22 21.29 -18.46 -8.09
CA GLY A 22 20.88 -19.87 -8.17
C GLY A 22 20.43 -20.36 -9.55
N VAL A 23 21.36 -21.01 -10.24
CA VAL A 23 21.26 -22.13 -11.21
C VAL A 23 19.93 -22.32 -11.96
N VAL A 24 19.95 -21.99 -13.25
CA VAL A 24 18.94 -22.41 -14.24
C VAL A 24 19.02 -23.93 -14.43
N ARG A 25 17.95 -24.67 -14.08
CA ARG A 25 17.72 -26.03 -14.59
C ARG A 25 16.76 -25.95 -15.77
N VAL A 26 17.28 -26.25 -16.95
CA VAL A 26 16.50 -26.36 -18.19
C VAL A 26 15.70 -27.66 -18.16
N LEU A 27 14.37 -27.58 -18.17
CA LEU A 27 13.49 -28.73 -18.40
C LEU A 27 13.34 -28.93 -19.91
N HIS A 28 13.92 -30.00 -20.44
CA HIS A 28 13.65 -30.46 -21.81
C HIS A 28 12.31 -31.21 -21.85
N LEU A 29 11.37 -30.74 -22.67
CA LEU A 29 10.21 -31.51 -23.08
C LEU A 29 10.60 -32.46 -24.22
N TYR A 30 10.49 -33.78 -23.98
CA TYR A 30 10.52 -34.78 -25.04
C TYR A 30 9.09 -35.16 -25.46
N HIS A 31 8.88 -35.22 -26.77
CA HIS A 31 7.68 -35.70 -27.47
C HIS A 31 7.21 -37.08 -26.96
N ARG A 32 5.89 -37.26 -26.77
CA ARG A 32 5.08 -38.32 -27.44
C ARG A 32 3.58 -38.28 -27.04
N THR A 33 2.77 -37.92 -28.05
CA THR A 33 1.38 -38.37 -28.36
C THR A 33 0.32 -38.47 -27.26
N TRP A 34 -0.69 -37.59 -27.33
CA TRP A 34 -2.00 -37.76 -26.69
C TRP A 34 -3.03 -38.24 -27.73
N GLN A 35 -3.70 -39.37 -27.47
CA GLN A 35 -4.88 -39.78 -28.25
C GLN A 35 -6.10 -38.98 -27.78
N CYS A 36 -6.79 -38.36 -28.73
CA CYS A 36 -7.91 -37.45 -28.48
C CYS A 36 -9.25 -38.21 -28.52
N HIS A 37 -9.91 -38.33 -27.36
CA HIS A 37 -11.36 -38.48 -27.34
C HIS A 37 -11.99 -37.12 -27.68
N ARG A 38 -12.89 -37.15 -28.65
CA ARG A 38 -13.43 -36.01 -29.41
C ARG A 38 -14.16 -34.99 -28.52
N TRP A 39 -13.42 -34.08 -27.90
CA TRP A 39 -13.92 -32.78 -27.45
C TRP A 39 -13.43 -31.72 -28.43
N ARG A 40 -14.38 -31.10 -29.14
CA ARG A 40 -14.09 -30.07 -30.14
C ARG A 40 -13.78 -28.76 -29.40
N TRP A 41 -12.55 -28.64 -28.89
CA TRP A 41 -12.03 -27.37 -28.40
C TRP A 41 -11.83 -26.45 -29.60
N ARG A 42 -12.56 -25.34 -29.62
CA ARG A 42 -12.48 -24.30 -30.65
C ARG A 42 -11.77 -23.07 -30.09
N CYS A 43 -10.76 -23.28 -29.26
CA CYS A 43 -9.89 -22.22 -28.76
C CYS A 43 -8.56 -22.29 -29.51
N SER A 44 -8.07 -21.15 -29.98
CA SER A 44 -6.72 -21.05 -30.51
C SER A 44 -5.71 -21.40 -29.41
N ASN A 45 -4.53 -21.94 -29.76
CA ASN A 45 -3.45 -22.21 -28.79
C ASN A 45 -3.07 -20.97 -27.95
N GLU A 46 -3.37 -19.79 -28.48
CA GLU A 46 -3.11 -18.49 -27.90
C GLU A 46 -4.06 -18.13 -26.76
N GLU A 47 -5.35 -18.44 -26.90
CA GLU A 47 -6.35 -18.22 -25.85
C GLU A 47 -6.05 -19.08 -24.62
N ILE A 48 -5.64 -20.34 -24.85
CA ILE A 48 -5.21 -21.26 -23.78
C ILE A 48 -3.95 -20.73 -23.10
N GLY A 49 -2.98 -20.24 -23.88
CA GLY A 49 -1.76 -19.63 -23.34
C GLY A 49 -2.04 -18.43 -22.45
N ASN A 50 -2.94 -17.54 -22.86
CA ASN A 50 -3.34 -16.36 -22.08
C ASN A 50 -4.09 -16.76 -20.80
N GLU A 51 -5.00 -17.74 -20.88
CA GLU A 51 -5.71 -18.24 -19.70
C GLU A 51 -4.74 -18.85 -18.67
N CYS A 52 -3.73 -19.58 -19.12
CA CYS A 52 -2.66 -20.08 -18.26
C CYS A 52 -1.89 -18.95 -17.59
N LEU A 53 -1.50 -17.91 -18.34
CA LEU A 53 -0.80 -16.74 -17.80
C LEU A 53 -1.62 -16.02 -16.73
N THR A 54 -2.94 -15.92 -16.91
CA THR A 54 -3.86 -15.34 -15.92
C THR A 54 -3.78 -16.08 -14.58
N ARG A 55 -3.57 -17.40 -14.60
CA ARG A 55 -3.50 -18.24 -13.40
C ARG A 55 -2.11 -18.36 -12.78
N PHE A 56 -1.06 -17.88 -13.46
CA PHE A 56 0.29 -17.96 -12.93
C PHE A 56 0.42 -17.18 -11.62
N HIS A 57 1.19 -17.74 -10.69
CA HIS A 57 1.63 -16.99 -9.52
C HIS A 57 2.45 -15.77 -9.97
N TYR A 58 2.27 -14.62 -9.31
CA TYR A 58 2.90 -13.36 -9.72
C TYR A 58 4.44 -13.47 -9.82
N SER A 59 5.07 -14.26 -8.96
CA SER A 59 6.52 -14.50 -9.00
C SER A 59 7.00 -15.13 -10.31
N THR A 60 6.11 -15.85 -11.02
CA THR A 60 6.40 -16.49 -12.31
C THR A 60 6.31 -15.50 -13.47
N HIS A 61 5.58 -14.39 -13.31
CA HIS A 61 5.45 -13.38 -14.37
C HIS A 61 6.80 -12.77 -14.76
N ARG A 62 7.72 -12.60 -13.80
CA ARG A 62 9.09 -12.15 -14.07
C ARG A 62 9.84 -13.04 -15.07
N LEU A 63 9.54 -14.34 -15.05
CA LEU A 63 10.11 -15.29 -16.01
C LEU A 63 9.32 -15.25 -17.32
N ALA A 64 7.99 -15.19 -17.25
CA ALA A 64 7.12 -15.18 -18.41
C ALA A 64 7.32 -13.95 -19.31
N VAL A 65 7.58 -12.77 -18.76
CA VAL A 65 7.90 -11.56 -19.56
C VAL A 65 9.17 -11.72 -20.41
N ARG A 66 10.07 -12.65 -20.07
CA ARG A 66 11.30 -12.89 -20.82
C ARG A 66 11.14 -13.90 -21.95
N VAL A 67 9.99 -14.59 -22.03
CA VAL A 67 9.75 -15.65 -23.01
C VAL A 67 9.56 -15.08 -24.41
N CYS A 68 8.69 -14.06 -24.55
CA CYS A 68 8.50 -13.36 -25.82
C CYS A 68 7.94 -11.96 -25.60
N ARG A 69 8.13 -11.08 -26.60
CA ARG A 69 7.64 -9.70 -26.60
C ARG A 69 6.12 -9.62 -26.38
N ARG A 70 5.36 -10.55 -26.94
CA ARG A 70 3.90 -10.56 -26.80
C ARG A 70 3.46 -10.85 -25.35
N TRP A 71 4.13 -11.77 -24.66
CA TRP A 71 3.85 -12.04 -23.24
C TRP A 71 4.29 -10.88 -22.37
N GLN A 72 5.40 -10.24 -22.70
CA GLN A 72 5.82 -9.00 -22.04
C GLN A 72 4.75 -7.92 -22.16
N GLU A 73 4.29 -7.62 -23.37
CA GLU A 73 3.26 -6.61 -23.64
C GLU A 73 1.93 -6.95 -22.94
N LEU A 74 1.52 -8.23 -22.96
CA LEU A 74 0.31 -8.69 -22.27
C LEU A 74 0.42 -8.56 -20.75
N LEU A 75 1.50 -9.04 -20.15
CA LEU A 75 1.69 -9.03 -18.68
C LEU A 75 1.87 -7.59 -18.14
N GLN A 76 2.29 -6.66 -18.98
CA GLN A 76 2.40 -5.23 -18.65
C GLN A 76 1.12 -4.44 -18.94
N SER A 77 0.10 -5.06 -19.54
CA SER A 77 -1.14 -4.35 -19.91
C SER A 77 -2.10 -4.20 -18.73
N LYS A 78 -2.85 -3.08 -18.72
CA LYS A 78 -3.89 -2.83 -17.72
C LYS A 78 -5.03 -3.84 -17.85
N GLU A 79 -5.36 -4.21 -19.08
CA GLU A 79 -6.45 -5.15 -19.39
C GLU A 79 -6.18 -6.52 -18.76
N PHE A 80 -4.93 -6.98 -18.79
CA PHE A 80 -4.54 -8.23 -18.18
C PHE A 80 -4.57 -8.17 -16.66
N TYR A 81 -4.09 -7.07 -16.06
CA TYR A 81 -4.22 -6.82 -14.62
C TYR A 81 -5.69 -6.86 -14.17
N TYR A 82 -6.58 -6.11 -14.84
CA TYR A 82 -8.01 -6.09 -14.51
C TYR A 82 -8.70 -7.43 -14.80
N HIS A 83 -8.25 -8.17 -15.80
CA HIS A 83 -8.74 -9.52 -16.03
C HIS A 83 -8.40 -10.41 -14.84
N ARG A 84 -7.12 -10.47 -14.42
CA ARG A 84 -6.69 -11.22 -13.24
C ARG A 84 -7.45 -10.82 -11.98
N LYS A 85 -7.57 -9.51 -11.73
CA LYS A 85 -8.28 -8.96 -10.56
C LYS A 85 -9.73 -9.41 -10.53
N ARG A 86 -10.46 -9.32 -11.65
CA ARG A 86 -11.86 -9.79 -11.77
C ARG A 86 -12.01 -11.30 -11.59
N THR A 87 -11.03 -12.07 -12.05
CA THR A 87 -11.04 -13.54 -11.92
C THR A 87 -10.51 -14.04 -10.58
N GLY A 88 -10.09 -13.15 -9.67
CA GLY A 88 -9.58 -13.54 -8.35
C GLY A 88 -8.17 -14.14 -8.36
N TYR A 89 -7.39 -13.90 -9.41
CA TYR A 89 -6.00 -14.38 -9.54
C TYR A 89 -4.96 -13.32 -9.17
N THR A 90 -5.38 -12.20 -8.58
CA THR A 90 -4.45 -11.26 -7.92
C THR A 90 -4.31 -11.58 -6.45
N GLN A 91 -3.16 -11.27 -5.87
CA GLN A 91 -2.89 -11.36 -4.44
C GLN A 91 -2.70 -9.96 -3.86
N LYS A 92 -2.96 -9.78 -2.58
CA LYS A 92 -2.74 -8.50 -1.90
C LYS A 92 -1.42 -8.53 -1.16
N ALA A 93 -0.60 -7.51 -1.37
CA ALA A 93 0.64 -7.29 -0.64
C ALA A 93 0.60 -5.95 0.08
N ALA A 94 1.16 -5.88 1.30
CA ALA A 94 1.35 -4.62 2.00
C ALA A 94 2.60 -3.95 1.47
N CYS A 95 2.50 -2.66 1.13
CA CYS A 95 3.64 -1.81 0.79
C CYS A 95 3.82 -0.79 1.91
N LEU A 96 5.02 -0.71 2.47
CA LEU A 96 5.28 -0.07 3.76
C LEU A 96 6.46 0.88 3.62
N ILE A 97 6.29 2.15 4.02
CA ILE A 97 7.39 3.10 4.17
C ILE A 97 8.05 2.82 5.52
N GLN A 98 9.17 2.12 5.46
CA GLN A 98 9.85 1.59 6.62
C GLN A 98 11.21 2.24 6.82
N SER A 99 11.52 2.62 8.07
CA SER A 99 12.84 3.09 8.46
C SER A 99 13.88 1.99 8.20
N LEU A 100 14.95 2.34 7.51
CA LEU A 100 16.11 1.48 7.31
C LEU A 100 16.96 1.50 8.58
N LYS A 101 17.25 0.34 9.15
CA LYS A 101 18.30 0.19 10.15
C LYS A 101 19.64 0.02 9.43
N CYS A 102 20.67 0.70 9.93
CA CYS A 102 22.03 0.52 9.45
C CYS A 102 22.69 -0.62 10.24
N ASP A 103 23.39 -1.53 9.58
CA ASP A 103 24.06 -2.69 10.21
C ASP A 103 25.25 -2.30 11.12
N SER A 104 25.51 -1.00 11.28
CA SER A 104 26.67 -0.44 11.97
C SER A 104 26.40 0.12 13.37
N ASP A 105 25.36 -0.33 14.08
CA ASP A 105 25.11 0.10 15.47
C ASP A 105 25.06 -1.08 16.44
N PRO A 106 26.22 -1.61 16.86
CA PRO A 106 26.30 -2.54 17.99
C PRO A 106 26.09 -1.84 19.35
N ASP A 107 26.08 -0.51 19.42
CA ASP A 107 26.12 0.25 20.69
C ASP A 107 24.91 1.19 20.90
N GLY A 108 23.87 1.10 20.07
CA GLY A 108 22.64 1.88 20.24
C GLY A 108 22.85 3.40 20.14
N SER A 109 23.93 3.84 19.50
CA SER A 109 24.17 5.25 19.25
C SER A 109 23.13 5.76 18.23
N LYS A 110 22.66 7.00 18.40
CA LYS A 110 21.73 7.58 17.44
C LYS A 110 22.45 7.69 16.09
N PRO A 111 21.83 7.26 14.98
CA PRO A 111 22.45 7.41 13.68
C PRO A 111 22.74 8.89 13.41
N ASP A 112 23.97 9.18 12.99
CA ASP A 112 24.37 10.51 12.52
C ASP A 112 23.68 10.78 11.17
N GLY A 113 22.61 11.58 11.19
CA GLY A 113 21.92 12.04 9.99
C GLY A 113 20.40 11.82 10.01
N PRO A 114 19.68 12.34 9.00
CA PRO A 114 18.24 12.16 8.90
C PRO A 114 17.87 10.68 8.73
N PRO A 115 16.73 10.23 9.29
CA PRO A 115 16.27 8.86 9.14
C PRO A 115 16.11 8.49 7.66
N ARG A 116 16.63 7.32 7.29
CA ARG A 116 16.50 6.76 5.94
C ARG A 116 15.29 5.85 5.89
N TYR A 117 14.51 5.97 4.83
CA TYR A 117 13.35 5.12 4.60
C TYR A 117 13.57 4.19 3.41
N GLY A 118 12.71 3.20 3.26
CA GLY A 118 12.65 2.25 2.15
C GLY A 118 11.23 1.77 1.94
N ILE A 119 10.86 1.36 0.72
CA ILE A 119 9.62 0.60 0.53
C ILE A 119 9.92 -0.86 0.84
N THR A 120 9.18 -1.39 1.80
CA THR A 120 9.14 -2.82 2.12
C THR A 120 7.81 -3.37 1.64
N ALA A 121 7.85 -4.44 0.84
CA ALA A 121 6.68 -5.19 0.43
C ALA A 121 6.57 -6.48 1.25
N PHE A 122 5.40 -6.74 1.80
CA PHE A 122 5.08 -7.94 2.57
C PHE A 122 3.90 -8.69 1.92
N GLU A 123 4.12 -9.96 1.60
CA GLU A 123 3.11 -10.84 1.01
C GLU A 123 2.65 -11.88 2.06
N PRO A 124 1.36 -11.86 2.46
CA PRO A 124 0.89 -12.58 3.64
C PRO A 124 0.76 -14.10 3.45
N VAL A 125 0.58 -14.61 2.23
CA VAL A 125 0.37 -16.05 1.97
C VAL A 125 1.69 -16.83 2.08
N SER A 126 2.76 -16.30 1.49
CA SER A 126 4.10 -16.87 1.58
C SER A 126 4.90 -16.38 2.79
N GLY A 127 4.45 -15.30 3.45
CA GLY A 127 5.18 -14.66 4.54
C GLY A 127 6.47 -13.97 4.06
N THR A 128 6.56 -13.65 2.77
CA THR A 128 7.79 -13.09 2.20
C THR A 128 7.87 -11.58 2.35
N TRP A 129 9.09 -11.11 2.61
CA TRP A 129 9.43 -9.70 2.74
C TRP A 129 10.45 -9.33 1.67
N GLY A 130 10.19 -8.24 0.94
CA GLY A 130 11.10 -7.73 -0.09
C GLY A 130 11.29 -6.23 0.03
N ARG A 131 12.43 -5.73 -0.48
CA ARG A 131 12.65 -4.29 -0.66
C ARG A 131 12.32 -3.91 -2.09
N VAL A 132 11.69 -2.76 -2.25
CA VAL A 132 11.38 -2.18 -3.56
C VAL A 132 12.18 -0.90 -3.72
N ASP A 133 12.91 -0.82 -4.83
CA ASP A 133 13.59 0.38 -5.29
C ASP A 133 12.82 1.00 -6.47
N PRO A 134 12.84 2.34 -6.64
CA PRO A 134 13.50 3.34 -5.79
C PRO A 134 12.69 3.66 -4.53
N VAL A 135 13.37 4.21 -3.52
CA VAL A 135 12.76 4.68 -2.28
C VAL A 135 12.18 6.09 -2.46
N PRO A 136 10.85 6.28 -2.46
CA PRO A 136 10.26 7.57 -2.18
C PRO A 136 10.41 7.92 -0.71
N LYS A 137 10.68 9.19 -0.41
CA LYS A 137 10.86 9.72 0.94
C LYS A 137 9.54 10.20 1.58
N TYR A 138 8.39 9.81 1.02
CA TYR A 138 7.10 10.49 1.23
C TYR A 138 5.96 9.50 1.51
N PRO A 139 4.81 9.98 2.02
CA PRO A 139 3.62 9.15 2.23
C PRO A 139 3.24 8.39 0.96
N ILE A 140 2.78 7.14 1.14
CA ILE A 140 2.32 6.30 0.04
C ILE A 140 0.85 5.98 0.17
N THR A 141 0.22 5.90 -0.98
CA THR A 141 -1.07 5.26 -1.18
C THR A 141 -0.94 4.28 -2.33
N SER A 142 -1.94 3.47 -2.57
CA SER A 142 -1.99 2.56 -3.71
C SER A 142 -3.15 2.91 -4.61
N CYS A 143 -2.95 2.78 -5.92
CA CYS A 143 -4.01 2.97 -6.90
C CYS A 143 -3.73 2.13 -8.14
N GLU A 144 -4.73 1.36 -8.58
CA GLU A 144 -4.65 0.49 -9.78
C GLU A 144 -3.40 -0.41 -9.82
N GLY A 145 -3.08 -1.11 -8.73
CA GLY A 145 -1.90 -1.99 -8.69
C GLY A 145 -0.55 -1.27 -8.67
N ASN A 146 -0.55 0.05 -8.46
CA ASN A 146 0.65 0.88 -8.35
C ASN A 146 0.71 1.53 -6.98
N ILE A 147 1.93 1.89 -6.57
CA ILE A 147 2.15 2.76 -5.41
C ILE A 147 2.18 4.19 -5.94
N LEU A 148 1.37 5.05 -5.34
CA LEU A 148 1.41 6.48 -5.56
C LEU A 148 2.03 7.16 -4.35
N VAL A 149 2.99 8.02 -4.62
CA VAL A 149 3.75 8.76 -3.62
C VAL A 149 3.27 10.20 -3.69
N MET A 150 2.78 10.74 -2.57
CA MET A 150 2.27 12.12 -2.53
C MET A 150 2.46 12.82 -1.19
N GLY A 151 2.74 14.12 -1.25
CA GLY A 151 2.74 15.03 -0.10
C GLY A 151 3.86 14.84 0.91
N GLY A 152 3.66 15.39 2.11
CA GLY A 152 4.65 15.35 3.19
C GLY A 152 5.74 16.43 3.06
N TRP A 153 6.88 16.17 3.68
CA TRP A 153 8.01 17.09 3.78
C TRP A 153 9.27 16.44 3.21
N ASP A 154 10.08 17.17 2.46
CA ASP A 154 11.40 16.71 2.06
C ASP A 154 12.32 16.68 3.29
N PRO A 155 12.85 15.50 3.68
CA PRO A 155 13.66 15.37 4.89
C PRO A 155 15.04 16.02 4.78
N THR A 156 15.41 16.52 3.59
CA THR A 156 16.69 17.16 3.31
C THR A 156 16.64 18.66 3.58
N ASN A 157 15.58 19.33 3.11
CA ASN A 157 15.42 20.79 3.22
C ASN A 157 14.20 21.21 4.07
N TYR A 158 13.38 20.25 4.51
CA TYR A 158 12.14 20.46 5.25
C TYR A 158 11.15 21.39 4.52
N GLU A 159 11.15 21.35 3.19
CA GLU A 159 10.12 21.99 2.38
C GLU A 159 8.98 21.02 2.12
N ALA A 160 7.77 21.55 2.03
CA ALA A 160 6.60 20.73 1.80
C ALA A 160 6.49 20.35 0.31
N VAL A 161 6.13 19.09 0.04
CA VAL A 161 6.03 18.59 -1.34
C VAL A 161 4.82 19.20 -2.03
N ARG A 162 5.05 19.84 -3.18
CA ARG A 162 4.02 20.58 -3.95
C ARG A 162 3.43 19.73 -5.06
N ASP A 163 3.00 18.52 -4.73
CA ASP A 163 2.38 17.59 -5.68
C ASP A 163 0.85 17.52 -5.62
N MET A 164 0.29 18.36 -4.75
CA MET A 164 -1.13 18.54 -4.52
C MET A 164 -1.54 19.99 -4.80
N PRO A 165 -2.82 20.25 -5.11
CA PRO A 165 -3.36 21.60 -5.30
C PRO A 165 -3.19 22.47 -4.05
N GLU A 166 -3.26 21.84 -2.87
CA GLU A 166 -2.96 22.44 -1.58
C GLU A 166 -1.97 21.56 -0.84
N THR A 167 -0.79 22.11 -0.57
CA THR A 167 0.27 21.47 0.18
C THR A 167 -0.21 21.07 1.58
N ARG A 168 -0.01 19.80 1.94
CA ARG A 168 -0.49 19.25 3.22
C ARG A 168 0.39 18.13 3.78
N SER A 169 0.37 18.00 5.09
CA SER A 169 1.02 16.95 5.88
C SER A 169 0.07 16.35 6.92
N PHE A 170 0.36 15.15 7.44
CA PHE A 170 -0.50 14.43 8.40
C PHE A 170 -1.97 14.28 7.94
N PHE A 171 -2.16 14.11 6.64
CA PHE A 171 -3.47 13.94 6.01
C PHE A 171 -3.89 12.47 5.99
N ALA A 172 -5.18 12.23 5.79
CA ALA A 172 -5.71 10.91 5.47
C ALA A 172 -5.75 10.73 3.95
N ALA A 173 -5.45 9.51 3.49
CA ALA A 173 -5.55 9.16 2.09
C ALA A 173 -6.21 7.79 1.93
N GLY A 174 -7.03 7.64 0.89
CA GLY A 174 -7.67 6.39 0.51
C GLY A 174 -7.88 6.29 -0.98
N GLU A 175 -8.05 5.07 -1.49
CA GLU A 175 -8.38 4.82 -2.90
C GLU A 175 -9.86 4.44 -3.04
N LEU A 176 -10.50 4.99 -4.06
CA LEU A 176 -11.88 4.72 -4.44
C LEU A 176 -11.97 4.68 -5.98
N ASP A 177 -12.26 3.51 -6.54
CA ASP A 177 -12.53 3.31 -7.98
C ASP A 177 -11.47 3.89 -8.94
N GLY A 178 -10.18 3.76 -8.58
CA GLY A 178 -9.05 4.30 -9.35
C GLY A 178 -8.78 5.79 -9.11
N ARG A 179 -9.46 6.40 -8.14
CA ARG A 179 -9.25 7.77 -7.69
C ARG A 179 -8.67 7.74 -6.28
N ILE A 180 -7.78 8.67 -5.97
CA ILE A 180 -7.23 8.82 -4.62
C ILE A 180 -7.88 10.02 -3.99
N ILE A 181 -8.38 9.84 -2.78
CA ILE A 181 -9.00 10.91 -2.00
C ILE A 181 -8.06 11.24 -0.86
N VAL A 182 -7.70 12.52 -0.78
CA VAL A 182 -6.81 13.06 0.24
C VAL A 182 -7.60 14.06 1.06
N ALA A 183 -7.74 13.83 2.35
CA ALA A 183 -8.53 14.68 3.24
C ALA A 183 -7.73 15.12 4.47
N CYS A 184 -8.15 16.22 5.09
CA CYS A 184 -7.50 16.79 6.28
C CYS A 184 -6.03 17.18 6.05
N GLY A 185 -5.30 17.20 7.16
CA GLY A 185 -3.88 17.49 7.24
C GLY A 185 -3.65 18.89 7.74
N HIS A 186 -2.39 19.29 7.66
CA HIS A 186 -1.95 20.61 8.03
C HIS A 186 -1.19 21.25 6.88
N ASP A 187 -1.44 22.53 6.66
CA ASP A 187 -0.69 23.37 5.73
C ASP A 187 0.74 23.62 6.22
N GLU A 188 1.51 24.38 5.45
CA GLU A 188 2.89 24.78 5.79
C GLU A 188 2.98 25.57 7.12
N HIS A 189 1.87 26.21 7.53
CA HIS A 189 1.75 27.00 8.76
C HIS A 189 1.18 26.19 9.93
N LYS A 190 0.98 24.87 9.76
CA LYS A 190 0.40 23.95 10.75
C LYS A 190 -1.07 24.23 11.06
N ASN A 191 -1.78 24.94 10.20
CA ASN A 191 -3.23 25.10 10.34
C ASN A 191 -3.93 23.83 9.86
N ALA A 192 -4.93 23.38 10.60
CA ALA A 192 -5.74 22.23 10.20
C ALA A 192 -6.59 22.56 8.96
N LEU A 193 -6.47 21.72 7.94
CA LEU A 193 -7.20 21.83 6.68
C LEU A 193 -8.58 21.17 6.77
N ARG A 194 -9.56 21.82 6.12
CA ARG A 194 -10.97 21.37 6.04
C ARG A 194 -11.39 21.04 4.61
N THR A 195 -10.42 20.61 3.81
CA THR A 195 -10.53 20.38 2.37
C THR A 195 -10.12 18.95 2.08
N ALA A 196 -10.84 18.30 1.17
CA ALA A 196 -10.52 16.98 0.67
C ALA A 196 -10.40 17.03 -0.85
N TRP A 197 -9.30 16.57 -1.42
CA TRP A 197 -9.03 16.58 -2.86
C TRP A 197 -9.13 15.18 -3.44
N GLU A 198 -9.55 15.11 -4.70
CA GLU A 198 -9.61 13.87 -5.46
C GLU A 198 -8.59 13.90 -6.60
N TYR A 199 -7.76 12.86 -6.68
CA TYR A 199 -6.80 12.65 -7.75
C TYR A 199 -7.24 11.51 -8.65
N ASP A 200 -7.47 11.80 -9.93
CA ASP A 200 -7.76 10.79 -10.95
C ASP A 200 -6.44 10.25 -11.51
N ALA A 201 -6.04 9.05 -11.08
CA ALA A 201 -4.78 8.45 -11.51
C ALA A 201 -4.77 7.99 -12.98
N ARG A 202 -5.95 7.97 -13.64
CA ARG A 202 -6.06 7.66 -15.07
C ARG A 202 -5.84 8.90 -15.91
N MET A 203 -6.41 10.02 -15.48
CA MET A 203 -6.31 11.30 -16.17
C MET A 203 -5.09 12.12 -15.73
N ASP A 204 -4.43 11.72 -14.63
CA ASP A 204 -3.25 12.40 -14.09
C ASP A 204 -3.60 13.86 -13.69
N GLU A 205 -4.77 14.01 -13.06
CA GLU A 205 -5.43 15.29 -12.78
C GLU A 205 -6.05 15.32 -11.37
N TRP A 206 -6.00 16.50 -10.75
CA TRP A 206 -6.73 16.80 -9.52
C TRP A 206 -8.09 17.39 -9.84
N LYS A 207 -9.11 16.98 -9.08
CA LYS A 207 -10.45 17.58 -9.09
C LYS A 207 -10.69 18.35 -7.80
N ASP A 208 -11.44 19.43 -7.94
CA ASP A 208 -11.75 20.38 -6.87
C ASP A 208 -12.32 19.68 -5.63
N GLY A 209 -11.88 20.18 -4.49
CA GLY A 209 -12.07 19.49 -3.24
C GLY A 209 -13.44 19.68 -2.58
N TYR A 210 -13.85 18.66 -1.83
CA TYR A 210 -15.01 18.70 -0.94
C TYR A 210 -14.62 19.42 0.36
N ARG A 211 -15.57 20.17 0.95
CA ARG A 211 -15.39 20.75 2.28
C ARG A 211 -15.74 19.71 3.34
N THR A 212 -14.97 19.71 4.41
CA THR A 212 -15.17 18.85 5.58
C THR A 212 -15.47 19.77 6.75
N ASP A 213 -16.73 19.86 7.15
CA ASP A 213 -17.22 20.95 7.99
C ASP A 213 -16.54 20.99 9.36
N ASN A 214 -16.16 19.83 9.92
CA ASN A 214 -15.68 19.74 11.31
C ASN A 214 -14.31 19.09 11.51
N GLN A 215 -13.62 18.70 10.43
CA GLN A 215 -12.30 18.06 10.55
C GLN A 215 -11.24 18.99 11.13
N GLY A 216 -10.38 18.44 12.00
CA GLY A 216 -9.33 19.18 12.72
C GLY A 216 -9.72 19.68 14.12
N GLN A 217 -10.95 19.45 14.59
CA GLN A 217 -11.42 19.93 15.90
C GLN A 217 -11.25 18.93 17.07
N PHE A 218 -10.61 17.77 16.85
CA PHE A 218 -10.36 16.73 17.88
C PHE A 218 -11.59 16.42 18.76
N GLU A 219 -12.75 16.28 18.12
CA GLU A 219 -14.01 15.94 18.78
C GLU A 219 -14.16 14.42 18.94
N GLY A 220 -15.16 13.99 19.72
CA GLY A 220 -15.56 12.58 19.82
C GLY A 220 -16.26 12.04 18.56
N THR A 221 -16.13 12.71 17.41
CA THR A 221 -16.83 12.43 16.17
C THR A 221 -15.88 12.00 15.05
N ALA A 222 -16.43 11.38 14.01
CA ALA A 222 -15.72 11.07 12.78
C ALA A 222 -16.56 11.50 11.57
N GLU A 223 -15.92 11.69 10.43
CA GLU A 223 -16.61 11.84 9.16
C GLU A 223 -16.24 10.64 8.28
N VAL A 224 -17.26 9.98 7.75
CA VAL A 224 -17.12 8.82 6.87
C VAL A 224 -17.67 9.21 5.51
N MET A 225 -16.88 9.00 4.47
CA MET A 225 -17.34 9.23 3.12
C MET A 225 -18.18 8.04 2.65
N GLU A 226 -19.45 8.28 2.37
CA GLU A 226 -20.35 7.31 1.78
C GLU A 226 -20.04 7.18 0.29
N LEU A 227 -19.71 5.96 -0.15
CA LEU A 227 -19.17 5.72 -1.50
C LEU A 227 -20.22 5.88 -2.60
N GLU A 228 -21.50 5.59 -2.30
CA GLU A 228 -22.58 5.68 -3.28
C GLU A 228 -22.92 7.12 -3.64
N THR A 229 -22.83 8.02 -2.66
CA THR A 229 -23.21 9.44 -2.80
C THR A 229 -21.99 10.36 -2.91
N VAL A 230 -20.80 9.87 -2.56
CA VAL A 230 -19.55 10.64 -2.42
C VAL A 230 -19.76 11.83 -1.48
N GLN A 231 -20.51 11.61 -0.40
CA GLN A 231 -20.79 12.61 0.63
C GLN A 231 -20.18 12.21 1.96
N TRP A 232 -19.72 13.23 2.70
CA TRP A 232 -19.24 13.05 4.06
C TRP A 232 -20.42 12.98 5.03
N VAL A 233 -20.54 11.86 5.73
CA VAL A 233 -21.54 11.63 6.76
C VAL A 233 -20.87 11.72 8.13
N ARG A 234 -21.45 12.51 9.03
CA ARG A 234 -20.97 12.64 10.41
C ARG A 234 -21.39 11.44 11.23
N VAL A 235 -20.42 10.85 11.93
CA VAL A 235 -20.60 9.76 12.89
C VAL A 235 -20.35 10.33 14.29
N GLU A 236 -21.40 10.36 15.10
CA GLU A 236 -21.33 10.76 16.50
C GLU A 236 -20.70 9.67 17.36
N GLU A 237 -20.09 10.08 18.48
CA GLU A 237 -19.49 9.19 19.49
C GLU A 237 -18.47 8.16 18.94
N ALA A 238 -17.85 8.47 17.79
CA ALA A 238 -16.82 7.63 17.17
C ALA A 238 -15.60 7.43 18.08
N TRP A 239 -15.24 8.45 18.86
CA TRP A 239 -14.07 8.43 19.73
C TRP A 239 -14.44 8.93 21.13
N LYS A 240 -13.79 8.37 22.16
CA LYS A 240 -13.79 9.03 23.47
C LYS A 240 -12.97 10.31 23.36
N ALA A 241 -13.40 11.38 24.04
CA ALA A 241 -12.66 12.63 24.09
C ALA A 241 -11.18 12.37 24.45
N SER A 242 -10.24 12.99 23.73
CA SER A 242 -8.77 12.78 23.81
C SER A 242 -8.21 11.44 23.29
N GLN A 243 -9.04 10.54 22.75
CA GLN A 243 -8.62 9.25 22.16
C GLN A 243 -8.69 9.24 20.64
N CYS A 244 -8.49 10.39 19.99
CA CYS A 244 -8.44 10.43 18.52
C CYS A 244 -7.31 9.50 18.03
N PRO A 245 -7.59 8.59 17.07
CA PRO A 245 -6.58 7.72 16.53
C PRO A 245 -5.53 8.58 15.80
N ARG A 246 -4.36 8.73 16.41
CA ARG A 246 -3.18 9.32 15.76
C ARG A 246 -2.58 8.42 14.69
N SER A 247 -3.15 7.22 14.54
CA SER A 247 -2.67 6.12 13.72
C SER A 247 -3.85 5.27 13.26
N CYS A 248 -3.70 4.63 12.11
CA CYS A 248 -4.71 3.95 11.30
C CYS A 248 -6.01 3.53 12.02
N VAL A 249 -7.13 3.94 11.44
CA VAL A 249 -8.49 3.55 11.84
C VAL A 249 -8.84 2.19 11.24
N GLY A 250 -9.46 1.32 12.04
CA GLY A 250 -10.14 0.12 11.58
C GLY A 250 -11.65 0.36 11.43
N VAL A 251 -12.25 -0.26 10.43
CA VAL A 251 -13.70 -0.26 10.22
C VAL A 251 -14.23 -1.64 10.61
N GLY A 252 -14.95 -1.72 11.72
CA GLY A 252 -15.68 -2.91 12.13
C GLY A 252 -17.09 -2.94 11.52
N LYS A 253 -17.83 -4.03 11.74
CA LYS A 253 -19.19 -4.23 11.19
C LYS A 253 -20.16 -3.08 11.47
N GLU A 254 -20.05 -2.45 12.64
CA GLU A 254 -21.00 -1.44 13.11
C GLU A 254 -20.32 -0.19 13.69
N LYS A 255 -18.99 -0.19 13.82
CA LYS A 255 -18.25 0.91 14.46
C LYS A 255 -16.83 1.04 13.96
N LEU A 256 -16.34 2.27 14.03
CA LEU A 256 -14.92 2.57 13.90
C LEU A 256 -14.17 2.13 15.17
N PHE A 257 -12.92 1.73 15.01
CA PHE A 257 -12.04 1.44 16.13
C PHE A 257 -10.60 1.85 15.82
N SER A 258 -9.79 2.02 16.86
CA SER A 258 -8.37 2.30 16.73
C SER A 258 -7.58 1.00 16.71
N TRP A 259 -6.69 0.82 15.72
CA TRP A 259 -5.75 -0.31 15.75
C TRP A 259 -4.80 -0.27 16.95
N ALA A 260 -4.63 0.88 17.60
CA ALA A 260 -3.87 0.98 18.85
C ALA A 260 -4.57 0.35 20.05
N ASP A 261 -5.82 -0.08 19.93
CA ASP A 261 -6.56 -0.75 21.00
C ASP A 261 -6.67 -2.27 20.79
N CYS A 262 -6.18 -2.80 19.66
CA CYS A 262 -6.38 -4.21 19.30
C CYS A 262 -5.56 -5.19 20.15
N ASP A 263 -4.35 -4.82 20.58
CA ASP A 263 -3.47 -5.66 21.41
C ASP A 263 -2.58 -4.78 22.31
N SER A 264 -2.21 -5.24 23.51
CA SER A 264 -1.34 -4.50 24.43
C SER A 264 0.07 -4.24 23.88
N ALA A 265 0.52 -5.03 22.92
CA ALA A 265 1.76 -4.83 22.19
C ALA A 265 1.68 -3.73 21.11
N ILE A 266 0.48 -3.24 20.78
CA ILE A 266 0.21 -2.29 19.70
C ILE A 266 -0.42 -1.04 20.31
N ARG A 267 0.39 -0.04 20.67
CA ARG A 267 -0.09 1.18 21.34
C ARG A 267 0.37 2.47 20.66
N VAL A 268 1.60 2.49 20.17
CA VAL A 268 2.19 3.68 19.55
C VAL A 268 2.73 3.38 18.17
N GLY A 269 2.74 4.40 17.31
CA GLY A 269 3.31 4.30 15.97
C GLY A 269 2.60 3.26 15.10
N VAL A 270 1.27 3.15 15.26
CA VAL A 270 0.52 2.08 14.62
C VAL A 270 0.38 2.36 13.12
N CYS A 271 0.59 1.33 12.31
CA CYS A 271 0.31 1.36 10.88
C CYS A 271 -0.44 0.09 10.53
N SER A 272 -1.40 0.17 9.61
CA SER A 272 -2.15 -0.99 9.14
C SER A 272 -2.36 -0.97 7.63
N ALA A 273 -2.37 -2.14 7.01
CA ALA A 273 -2.72 -2.31 5.60
C ALA A 273 -3.72 -3.48 5.44
N PRO A 274 -4.90 -3.26 4.82
CA PRO A 274 -5.88 -4.31 4.62
C PRO A 274 -5.46 -5.25 3.48
N LEU A 275 -5.34 -6.55 3.76
CA LEU A 275 -4.86 -7.58 2.83
C LEU A 275 -5.94 -8.60 2.46
N GLY A 276 -7.20 -8.15 2.42
CA GLY A 276 -8.35 -9.03 2.18
C GLY A 276 -8.86 -9.60 3.49
N GLU A 277 -8.77 -10.91 3.67
CA GLU A 277 -9.20 -11.58 4.92
C GLU A 277 -8.32 -11.25 6.13
N TRP A 278 -7.13 -10.71 5.87
CA TRP A 278 -6.16 -10.31 6.89
C TRP A 278 -5.96 -8.80 6.89
N THR A 279 -5.57 -8.25 8.03
CA THR A 279 -5.01 -6.90 8.13
C THR A 279 -3.61 -7.00 8.71
N PHE A 280 -2.62 -6.51 7.97
CA PHE A 280 -1.30 -6.30 8.52
C PHE A 280 -1.35 -5.13 9.50
N VAL A 281 -0.79 -5.30 10.68
CA VAL A 281 -0.68 -4.25 11.70
C VAL A 281 0.74 -4.23 12.24
N SER A 282 1.32 -3.05 12.37
CA SER A 282 2.58 -2.83 13.07
C SER A 282 2.40 -1.80 14.16
N GLY A 283 3.18 -1.89 15.23
CA GLY A 283 3.19 -0.88 16.29
C GLY A 283 4.17 -1.24 17.40
N SER A 284 4.23 -0.42 18.45
CA SER A 284 5.00 -0.74 19.65
C SER A 284 4.15 -0.58 20.91
N ALA A 285 4.51 -1.31 21.96
CA ALA A 285 3.83 -1.26 23.25
C ALA A 285 4.00 0.11 23.95
N HIS A 286 5.10 0.82 23.66
CA HIS A 286 5.42 2.11 24.25
C HIS A 286 6.37 2.90 23.33
N GLN A 287 6.45 4.22 23.55
CA GLN A 287 7.29 5.10 22.74
C GLN A 287 8.77 4.71 22.85
N GLY A 288 9.43 4.54 21.70
CA GLY A 288 10.82 4.12 21.62
C GLY A 288 11.05 2.60 21.75
N GLY A 289 10.00 1.82 22.01
CA GLY A 289 10.08 0.37 22.05
C GLY A 289 10.29 -0.27 20.66
N PRO A 290 10.63 -1.57 20.60
CA PRO A 290 10.74 -2.29 19.34
C PRO A 290 9.39 -2.31 18.61
N THR A 291 9.44 -2.23 17.28
CA THR A 291 8.26 -2.39 16.43
C THR A 291 7.91 -3.87 16.32
N GLY A 292 6.71 -4.25 16.76
CA GLY A 292 6.10 -5.54 16.51
C GLY A 292 5.25 -5.53 15.24
N PHE A 293 5.03 -6.71 14.68
CA PHE A 293 4.32 -6.91 13.42
C PHE A 293 3.33 -8.06 13.57
N PHE A 294 2.13 -7.88 13.03
CA PHE A 294 0.99 -8.73 13.30
C PHE A 294 0.12 -8.90 12.06
N LEU A 295 -0.50 -10.08 11.94
CA LEU A 295 -1.58 -10.37 11.02
C LEU A 295 -2.87 -10.61 11.80
N VAL A 296 -3.83 -9.71 11.62
CA VAL A 296 -5.14 -9.79 12.25
C VAL A 296 -6.14 -10.40 11.28
N ASP A 297 -6.76 -11.50 11.67
CA ASP A 297 -7.87 -12.13 10.95
C ASP A 297 -9.11 -11.22 11.06
N GLN A 298 -9.68 -10.79 9.94
CA GLN A 298 -10.85 -9.92 9.94
C GLN A 298 -12.15 -10.64 10.35
N GLN A 299 -12.22 -11.96 10.18
CA GLN A 299 -13.39 -12.75 10.53
C GLN A 299 -13.40 -13.10 12.02
N THR A 300 -12.26 -13.54 12.55
CA THR A 300 -12.14 -14.01 13.93
C THR A 300 -11.65 -12.91 14.89
N GLY A 301 -11.06 -11.84 14.38
CA GLY A 301 -10.40 -10.80 15.17
C GLY A 301 -9.08 -11.27 15.80
N LYS A 302 -8.61 -12.48 15.49
CA LYS A 302 -7.41 -13.06 16.08
C LYS A 302 -6.18 -12.34 15.56
N CYS A 303 -5.41 -11.75 16.49
CA CYS A 303 -4.12 -11.15 16.22
C CYS A 303 -3.02 -12.22 16.30
N ASN A 304 -2.29 -12.46 15.21
CA ASN A 304 -1.16 -13.38 15.17
C ASN A 304 0.12 -12.58 14.97
N THR A 305 1.12 -12.80 15.83
CA THR A 305 2.44 -12.18 15.68
C THR A 305 3.16 -12.75 14.46
N ILE A 306 3.85 -11.90 13.72
CA ILE A 306 4.79 -12.31 12.67
C ILE A 306 6.17 -12.40 13.32
N ASP A 307 6.54 -13.62 13.71
CA ASP A 307 7.85 -13.91 14.29
C ASP A 307 8.93 -14.06 13.20
N GLU A 308 10.22 -14.04 13.59
CA GLU A 308 11.38 -14.28 12.71
C GLU A 308 11.57 -13.26 11.56
N ILE A 309 11.34 -11.98 11.83
CA ILE A 309 11.61 -10.91 10.86
C ILE A 309 13.10 -10.57 10.82
N SER A 310 13.68 -10.56 9.63
CA SER A 310 15.07 -10.11 9.43
C SER A 310 15.28 -8.69 9.97
N LEU A 311 16.42 -8.43 10.61
CA LEU A 311 16.75 -7.14 11.22
C LEU A 311 16.57 -5.96 10.25
N GLN A 312 16.83 -6.19 8.96
CA GLN A 312 16.65 -5.19 7.90
C GLN A 312 15.19 -4.70 7.75
N PHE A 313 14.21 -5.51 8.17
CA PHE A 313 12.77 -5.21 8.12
C PHE A 313 12.17 -4.94 9.52
N SER A 314 13.00 -4.73 10.54
CA SER A 314 12.55 -4.47 11.93
C SER A 314 12.38 -2.98 12.26
N GLY A 315 12.43 -2.12 11.25
CA GLY A 315 12.32 -0.68 11.40
C GLY A 315 10.88 -0.20 11.58
N PHE A 316 10.75 0.99 12.16
CA PHE A 316 9.48 1.70 12.29
C PHE A 316 8.81 1.92 10.93
N ILE A 317 7.49 1.74 10.87
CA ILE A 317 6.69 1.97 9.67
C ILE A 317 5.94 3.29 9.82
N GLN A 318 6.20 4.22 8.91
CA GLN A 318 5.57 5.54 8.88
C GLN A 318 4.18 5.51 8.26
N SER A 319 4.02 4.73 7.19
CA SER A 319 2.79 4.63 6.41
C SER A 319 2.80 3.34 5.61
N GLY A 320 1.62 2.84 5.25
CA GLY A 320 1.47 1.64 4.47
C GLY A 320 0.16 1.62 3.69
N CYS A 321 0.18 0.91 2.56
CA CYS A 321 -0.98 0.70 1.70
C CYS A 321 -1.03 -0.76 1.22
N CYS A 322 -2.16 -1.15 0.63
CA CYS A 322 -2.34 -2.47 0.03
C CYS A 322 -2.27 -2.37 -1.49
N VAL A 323 -1.45 -3.20 -2.12
CA VAL A 323 -1.39 -3.31 -3.59
C VAL A 323 -1.84 -4.70 -4.03
N ASP A 324 -2.68 -4.76 -5.06
CA ASP A 324 -2.99 -6.00 -5.77
C ASP A 324 -1.87 -6.32 -6.78
N ILE A 325 -1.33 -7.54 -6.72
CA ILE A 325 -0.26 -8.09 -7.57
C ILE A 325 -0.73 -9.33 -8.33
#